data_AF-A0AAW3F957-F1
#
_entry.id   AF-A0AAW3F957-F1
#
_cell.length_a   1.000
_cell.length_b   1.000
_cell.length_c   1.000
_cell.angle_alpha   90.00
_cell.angle_beta   90.00
_cell.angle_gamma   90.00
#
_symmetry.space_group_name_H-M   'P 1'
#
loop_
_entity.id
_entity.type
_entity.pdbx_description
1 polymer ?
#
loop_
_entity_poly.entity_id
_entity_poly.type
_entity_poly.pdbx_seq_one_letter_code
_entity_poly.pdbx_strand_id
1 'polypeptide(L)' 'MSKQHTEHARQGQTFVGLPADRTAPVESVTVNGETATFVSTPNGIELDVATNQDDVIVVTFTTQY' A
#
# COMPACT_ATOMS: atom_id res chain seq x y z
N MET A 1 -16.10 4.77 0.43
CA MET A 1 -15.64 5.01 -0.96
C MET A 1 -14.27 4.37 -1.10
N SER A 2 -13.97 3.70 -2.22
CA SER A 2 -12.61 3.18 -2.46
C SER A 2 -11.70 4.35 -2.86
N LYS A 3 -10.49 4.38 -2.29
CA LYS A 3 -9.44 5.38 -2.52
C LYS A 3 -8.16 4.66 -2.92
N GLN A 4 -7.31 5.38 -3.66
CA GLN A 4 -5.97 4.93 -4.02
C GLN A 4 -4.93 5.83 -3.38
N HIS A 5 -3.88 5.22 -2.86
CA HIS A 5 -2.66 5.89 -2.45
C HIS A 5 -1.53 5.43 -3.36
N THR A 6 -0.85 6.37 -4.00
CA THR A 6 0.28 6.09 -4.88
C THR A 6 1.53 6.72 -4.31
N GLU A 7 2.61 5.95 -4.17
CA GLU A 7 3.92 6.47 -3.81
C GLU A 7 5.04 5.85 -4.64
N HIS A 8 6.17 6.56 -4.71
CA HIS A 8 7.41 6.03 -5.25
C HIS A 8 8.24 5.46 -4.12
N ALA A 9 8.60 4.19 -4.25
CA ALA A 9 9.27 3.47 -3.21
C ALA A 9 10.74 3.89 -3.06
N ARG A 10 11.24 3.82 -1.84
CA ARG A 10 12.69 3.90 -1.57
C ARG A 10 13.30 2.51 -1.71
N GLN A 11 14.59 2.45 -2.02
CA GLN A 11 15.32 1.18 -2.04
C GLN A 11 15.13 0.42 -0.71
N GLY A 12 14.63 -0.81 -0.80
CA GLY A 12 14.41 -1.66 0.35
C GLY A 12 13.13 -1.36 1.14
N GLN A 13 12.25 -0.50 0.63
CA GLN A 13 11.02 -0.16 1.34
C GLN A 13 10.06 -1.35 1.36
N THR A 14 9.57 -1.66 2.55
CA THR A 14 8.53 -2.68 2.78
C THR A 14 7.27 -2.08 3.36
N PHE A 15 7.36 -0.96 4.09
CA PHE A 15 6.21 -0.35 4.74
C PHE A 15 5.67 0.85 3.95
N VAL A 16 4.35 0.89 3.78
CA VAL A 16 3.62 2.02 3.18
C VAL A 16 2.61 2.54 4.21
N GLY A 17 2.75 3.81 4.60
CA GLY A 17 1.84 4.45 5.54
C GLY A 17 0.51 4.83 4.88
N LEU A 18 -0.61 4.49 5.52
CA LEU A 18 -1.95 4.84 5.03
C LEU A 18 -2.74 5.61 6.10
N PRO A 19 -3.76 6.38 5.69
CA PRO A 19 -4.60 7.12 6.62
C PRO A 19 -5.28 6.22 7.67
N ALA A 20 -5.38 6.71 8.90
CA ALA A 20 -5.97 5.96 10.02
C ALA A 20 -7.51 5.88 9.97
N ASP A 21 -8.18 6.69 9.13
CA ASP A 21 -9.64 6.69 8.88
C ASP A 21 -10.11 5.55 7.96
N ARG A 22 -9.22 4.59 7.69
CA ARG A 22 -9.57 3.35 7.01
C ARG A 22 -10.55 2.52 7.85
N THR A 23 -11.67 2.17 7.25
CA THR A 23 -12.70 1.34 7.90
C THR A 23 -12.56 -0.14 7.61
N ALA A 24 -11.71 -0.48 6.67
CA ALA A 24 -11.48 -1.84 6.22
C ALA A 24 -9.98 -2.10 6.02
N PRO A 25 -9.57 -3.38 6.06
CA PRO A 25 -8.29 -3.80 5.53
C PRO A 25 -8.08 -3.31 4.09
N VAL A 26 -6.82 -3.18 3.69
CA VAL A 26 -6.46 -2.84 2.30
C VAL A 26 -6.99 -3.92 1.36
N GLU A 27 -7.56 -3.50 0.23
CA GLU A 27 -8.20 -4.38 -0.74
C GLU A 27 -7.17 -4.98 -1.70
N SER A 28 -6.25 -4.16 -2.21
CA SER A 28 -5.20 -4.60 -3.11
C SER A 28 -4.00 -3.65 -3.10
N VAL A 29 -2.85 -4.20 -3.47
CA VAL A 29 -1.59 -3.46 -3.64
C VAL A 29 -0.95 -3.91 -4.93
N THR A 30 -0.48 -2.96 -5.73
CA THR A 30 0.36 -3.24 -6.89
C THR A 30 1.70 -2.51 -6.78
N VAL A 31 2.75 -3.15 -7.28
CA VAL A 31 4.09 -2.59 -7.43
C VAL A 31 4.44 -2.65 -8.91
N ASN A 32 4.70 -1.49 -9.53
CA ASN A 32 4.90 -1.36 -10.99
C ASN A 32 3.78 -1.99 -11.83
N GLY A 33 2.55 -2.02 -11.30
CA GLY A 33 1.38 -2.61 -11.96
C GLY A 33 1.18 -4.10 -11.72
N GLU A 34 2.09 -4.79 -11.02
CA GLU A 34 1.94 -6.19 -10.64
C GLU A 34 1.37 -6.32 -9.23
N THR A 35 0.46 -7.27 -9.00
CA THR A 35 -0.09 -7.53 -7.67
C THR A 35 1.00 -7.99 -6.71
N ALA A 36 1.11 -7.30 -5.57
CA ALA A 36 2.06 -7.63 -4.52
C ALA A 36 1.39 -8.33 -3.34
N THR A 37 2.13 -9.21 -2.66
CA THR A 37 1.74 -9.78 -1.37
C THR A 37 2.04 -8.79 -0.25
N PHE A 38 1.07 -8.62 0.66
CA PHE A 38 1.17 -7.67 1.75
C PHE A 38 0.37 -8.12 2.97
N VAL A 39 0.72 -7.55 4.13
CA VAL A 39 -0.04 -7.63 5.37
C VAL A 39 -0.65 -6.26 5.64
N SER A 40 -1.98 -6.20 5.81
CA SER A 40 -2.63 -4.94 6.17
C SER A 40 -2.52 -4.68 7.67
N THR A 41 -2.08 -3.46 8.02
CA THR A 41 -1.98 -3.01 9.41
C THR A 41 -2.89 -1.80 9.65
N PRO A 42 -3.17 -1.44 10.90
CA PRO A 42 -3.95 -0.23 11.22
C PRO A 42 -3.30 1.07 10.69
N ASN A 43 -1.98 1.10 10.55
CA ASN A 43 -1.22 2.27 10.12
C ASN A 43 -0.89 2.26 8.60
N GLY A 44 -1.22 1.18 7.87
CA GLY A 44 -0.67 1.00 6.53
C GLY A 44 -0.73 -0.42 6.01
N ILE A 45 0.32 -0.77 5.26
CA ILE A 45 0.62 -2.13 4.81
C ILE A 45 2.11 -2.42 5.01
N GLU A 46 2.43 -3.71 5.11
CA GLU A 46 3.78 -4.21 5.05
C GLU A 46 3.87 -5.21 3.90
N LEU A 47 4.73 -4.90 2.92
CA LEU A 47 5.02 -5.74 1.78
C LEU A 47 5.90 -6.92 2.21
N ASP A 48 5.61 -8.09 1.68
CA ASP A 48 6.38 -9.31 1.95
C ASP A 48 7.76 -9.27 1.28
N VAL A 49 7.86 -8.54 0.16
CA VAL A 49 9.10 -8.36 -0.61
C VAL A 49 9.49 -6.88 -0.59
N ALA A 50 10.77 -6.63 -0.38
CA ALA A 50 11.33 -5.28 -0.43
C ALA A 50 11.31 -4.71 -1.86
N THR A 51 10.88 -3.46 -1.99
CA THR A 51 10.82 -2.74 -3.27
C THR A 51 12.17 -2.18 -3.68
N ASN A 52 12.34 -1.93 -4.98
CA ASN A 52 13.48 -1.21 -5.52
C ASN A 52 13.25 0.29 -5.44
N GLN A 53 14.34 1.04 -5.63
CA GLN A 53 14.26 2.49 -5.75
C GLN A 53 13.34 2.89 -6.91
N ASP A 54 12.44 3.83 -6.64
CA ASP A 54 11.48 4.42 -7.58
C ASP A 54 10.37 3.48 -8.10
N ASP A 55 10.25 2.27 -7.54
CA ASP A 55 9.11 1.39 -7.81
C ASP A 55 7.79 2.12 -7.49
N VAL A 56 6.80 2.02 -8.37
CA VAL A 56 5.50 2.67 -8.19
C VAL A 56 4.59 1.76 -7.40
N ILE A 57 4.29 2.12 -6.16
CA ILE A 57 3.35 1.38 -5.31
C ILE A 57 1.99 2.04 -5.41
N VAL A 58 0.94 1.26 -5.70
CA VAL A 58 -0.45 1.70 -5.67
C VAL A 58 -1.22 0.83 -4.68
N VAL A 59 -1.78 1.48 -3.66
CA VAL A 59 -2.58 0.81 -2.62
C VAL A 59 -4.03 1.23 -2.73
N THR A 60 -4.93 0.27 -2.87
CA THR A 60 -6.38 0.49 -2.96
C THR A 60 -7.05 0.09 -1.65
N PHE A 61 -7.81 1.00 -1.05
CA PHE A 61 -8.46 0.79 0.25
C PHE A 61 -9.76 1.57 0.39
N THR A 62 -10.64 1.12 1.28
CA THR A 62 -11.89 1.83 1.58
C THR A 62 -11.77 2.69 2.84
N THR A 63 -12.19 3.96 2.76
CA THR A 63 -12.33 4.87 3.92
C THR A 63 -13.78 5.12 4.27
N GLN A 64 -14.05 5.45 5.54
CA GLN A 64 -15.27 6.19 5.91
C GLN A 64 -15.15 7.62 5.37
N TYR A 65 -16.31 8.24 5.19
CA TYR A 65 -16.46 9.56 4.58
C TYR A 65 -15.68 10.65 5.32
#